data_AF-A0A1F0P1I0-F1
#
_entry.id   AF-A0A1F0P1I0-F1
#
_cell.length_a   1.000
_cell.length_b   1.000
_cell.length_c   1.000
_cell.angle_alpha   90.00
_cell.angle_beta   90.00
_cell.angle_gamma   90.00
#
_symmetry.space_group_name_H-M   'P 1'
#
loop_
_entity.id
_entity.type
_entity.pdbx_description
1 polymer ?
#
loop_
_entity_poly.entity_id
_entity_poly.type
_entity_poly.pdbx_seq_one_letter_code
_entity_poly.pdbx_strand_id
1 'polypeptide(L)'
;MKKFLMTLVAAFAVAMSANAQVYVGGGFGINGVDNGNTTVTTYKFIPEVGYNFNENWAAGVAFGWEGASKGGTKTLEVNPYARFTFVHTKYVNLFVDGGFGYKHTYNQGYDADLWAVGARPGVAVNLTKKLSFVSHVGFLGWSQSKDNNSNLKTSRYGLDLDGNDITFSLYYNF
;
A
#
# COMPACT_ATOMS: atom_id res chain seq x y z
N MET A 1 19.51 -1.00 -3.96
CA MET A 1 19.63 -0.17 -2.73
C MET A 1 19.83 1.32 -3.02
N LYS A 2 20.85 1.75 -3.80
CA LYS A 2 21.11 3.19 -4.03
C LYS A 2 19.95 3.96 -4.69
N LYS A 3 19.31 3.37 -5.72
CA LYS A 3 18.16 3.98 -6.42
C LYS A 3 16.91 4.10 -5.54
N PHE A 4 16.71 3.15 -4.63
CA PHE A 4 15.59 3.10 -3.70
C PHE A 4 15.68 4.18 -2.62
N LEU A 5 16.86 4.34 -2.03
CA LEU A 5 17.13 5.40 -1.07
C LEU A 5 16.92 6.78 -1.72
N MET A 6 17.32 6.94 -2.98
CA MET A 6 17.13 8.18 -3.73
C MET A 6 15.65 8.49 -4.02
N THR A 7 14.81 7.49 -4.30
CA THR A 7 13.36 7.71 -4.46
C THR A 7 12.71 8.13 -3.15
N LEU A 8 13.10 7.52 -2.03
CA LEU A 8 12.62 7.91 -0.70
C LEU A 8 13.03 9.34 -0.36
N VAL A 9 14.31 9.67 -0.59
CA VAL A 9 14.86 11.02 -0.35
C VAL A 9 14.21 12.05 -1.27
N ALA A 10 13.94 11.72 -2.53
CA ALA A 10 13.24 12.62 -3.44
C ALA A 10 11.77 12.84 -3.03
N ALA A 11 11.07 11.77 -2.63
CA ALA A 11 9.70 11.87 -2.11
C ALA A 11 9.65 12.72 -0.83
N PHE A 12 10.60 12.52 0.09
CA PHE A 12 10.74 13.36 1.28
C PHE A 12 11.10 14.82 0.93
N ALA A 13 12.02 15.06 0.00
CA ALA A 13 12.44 16.41 -0.38
C ALA A 13 11.31 17.21 -1.05
N VAL A 14 10.53 16.57 -1.93
CA VAL A 14 9.36 17.20 -2.56
C VAL A 14 8.27 17.48 -1.51
N ALA A 15 8.05 16.55 -0.58
CA ALA A 15 7.08 16.75 0.50
C ALA A 15 7.48 17.87 1.48
N MET A 16 8.77 18.03 1.78
CA MET A 16 9.28 19.14 2.60
C MET A 16 9.12 20.52 1.95
N SER A 17 9.05 20.59 0.62
CA SER A 17 8.79 21.84 -0.12
C SER A 17 7.31 22.19 -0.27
N ALA A 18 6.42 21.21 -0.03
CA ALA A 18 4.99 21.39 -0.10
C ALA A 18 4.42 21.78 1.28
N ASN A 19 3.34 22.56 1.28
CA ASN A 19 2.66 23.09 2.47
C ASN A 19 2.36 22.03 3.55
N ALA A 20 1.98 22.46 4.76
CA ALA A 20 1.64 21.66 5.96
C ALA A 20 0.44 20.69 5.82
N GLN A 21 0.08 20.35 4.59
CA GLN A 21 -1.01 19.47 4.21
C GLN A 21 -0.50 18.15 3.61
N VAL A 22 0.79 18.03 3.32
CA VAL A 22 1.38 16.79 2.80
C VAL A 22 1.71 15.81 3.92
N TYR A 23 1.53 14.51 3.64
CA TYR A 23 2.12 13.44 4.42
C TYR A 23 2.90 12.49 3.52
N VAL A 24 3.94 11.91 4.10
CA VAL A 24 4.71 10.83 3.48
C VAL A 24 4.83 9.69 4.47
N GLY A 25 4.92 8.47 3.98
CA GLY A 25 5.05 7.35 4.87
C GLY A 25 5.13 6.04 4.12
N GLY A 26 4.72 4.98 4.81
CA GLY A 26 4.61 3.68 4.22
C GLY A 26 4.80 2.54 5.19
N GLY A 27 4.66 1.33 4.65
CA GLY A 27 4.89 0.08 5.34
C GLY A 27 6.13 -0.63 4.83
N PHE A 28 6.74 -1.46 5.67
CA PHE A 28 7.72 -2.45 5.24
C PHE A 28 7.48 -3.77 5.96
N GLY A 29 7.82 -4.88 5.31
CA GLY A 29 7.71 -6.21 5.88
C GLY A 29 8.85 -7.08 5.40
N ILE A 30 9.38 -7.93 6.29
CA ILE A 30 10.37 -8.95 5.98
C ILE A 30 9.93 -10.22 6.70
N ASN A 31 9.83 -11.32 5.97
CA ASN A 31 9.46 -12.61 6.51
C ASN A 31 10.41 -13.69 5.99
N GLY A 32 10.79 -14.65 6.85
CA GLY A 32 11.65 -15.76 6.51
C GLY A 32 10.95 -17.08 6.81
N VAL A 33 10.87 -17.97 5.82
CA VAL A 33 10.37 -19.33 6.01
C VAL A 33 11.51 -20.31 5.76
N ASP A 34 11.78 -21.18 6.73
CA ASP A 34 12.77 -22.24 6.62
C ASP A 34 12.09 -23.60 6.79
N ASN A 35 12.21 -24.44 5.76
CA ASN A 35 11.68 -25.80 5.76
C ASN A 35 12.80 -26.86 5.94
N GLY A 36 13.94 -26.50 6.52
CA GLY A 36 15.06 -27.40 6.86
C GLY A 36 16.04 -27.66 5.71
N ASN A 37 15.60 -27.51 4.45
CA ASN A 37 16.46 -27.60 3.27
C ASN A 37 16.75 -26.25 2.60
N THR A 38 15.88 -25.27 2.82
CA THR A 38 15.97 -23.98 2.12
C THR A 38 15.21 -22.92 2.90
N THR A 39 15.92 -21.84 3.18
CA THR A 39 15.36 -20.59 3.69
C THR A 39 14.94 -19.69 2.51
N VAL A 40 13.69 -19.22 2.51
CA VAL A 40 13.17 -18.21 1.58
C VAL A 40 12.83 -16.96 2.38
N THR A 41 13.37 -15.82 1.97
CA THR A 41 13.07 -14.52 2.57
C THR A 41 12.22 -13.70 1.62
N THR A 42 11.05 -13.30 2.06
CA THR A 42 10.14 -12.39 1.36
C THR A 42 10.25 -11.00 1.97
N TYR A 43 10.24 -9.98 1.12
CA TYR A 43 10.20 -8.58 1.54
C TYR A 43 9.05 -7.85 0.85
N LYS A 44 8.49 -6.86 1.54
CA LYS A 44 7.46 -5.94 1.06
C LYS A 44 7.83 -4.53 1.45
N PHE A 45 7.65 -3.58 0.54
CA PHE A 45 7.83 -2.17 0.80
C PHE A 45 6.73 -1.36 0.13
N ILE A 46 6.11 -0.45 0.89
CA ILE A 46 4.91 0.27 0.49
C ILE A 46 5.08 1.77 0.77
N PRO A 47 5.89 2.53 0.03
CA PRO A 47 5.99 3.96 0.27
C PRO A 47 4.75 4.67 -0.23
N GLU A 48 4.44 5.76 0.42
CA GLU A 48 3.20 6.48 0.24
C GLU A 48 3.42 7.98 0.37
N VAL A 49 2.71 8.73 -0.46
CA VAL A 49 2.64 10.19 -0.39
C VAL A 49 1.19 10.62 -0.58
N GLY A 50 0.75 11.59 0.20
CA GLY A 50 -0.59 12.15 0.07
C GLY A 50 -0.69 13.60 0.51
N TYR A 51 -1.84 14.19 0.23
CA TYR A 51 -2.16 15.59 0.42
C TYR A 51 -3.55 15.72 1.05
N ASN A 52 -3.64 16.42 2.17
CA ASN A 52 -4.89 16.75 2.84
C ASN A 52 -5.47 18.04 2.25
N PHE A 53 -6.59 17.94 1.53
CA PHE A 53 -7.29 19.12 1.02
C PHE A 53 -7.97 19.92 2.13
N ASN A 54 -8.50 19.20 3.11
CA ASN A 54 -9.11 19.72 4.33
C ASN A 54 -9.03 18.65 5.43
N GLU A 55 -9.73 18.86 6.55
CA GLU A 55 -9.73 17.91 7.66
C GLU A 55 -10.30 16.54 7.27
N ASN A 56 -11.31 16.49 6.40
CA ASN A 56 -12.02 15.25 6.07
C ASN A 56 -11.49 14.56 4.81
N TRP A 57 -10.95 15.33 3.86
CA TRP A 57 -10.57 14.83 2.53
C TRP A 57 -9.08 14.91 2.28
N ALA A 58 -8.52 13.79 1.83
CA ALA A 58 -7.16 13.71 1.31
C ALA A 58 -7.13 12.90 0.01
N ALA A 59 -6.05 13.04 -0.76
CA ALA A 59 -5.73 12.11 -1.83
C ALA A 59 -4.26 11.72 -1.73
N GLY A 60 -3.96 10.49 -2.14
CA GLY A 60 -2.60 9.98 -2.09
C GLY A 60 -2.37 8.87 -3.09
N VAL A 61 -1.12 8.42 -3.14
CA VAL A 61 -0.70 7.28 -3.92
C VAL A 61 0.24 6.43 -3.09
N ALA A 62 -0.09 5.15 -2.98
CA ALA A 62 0.79 4.14 -2.42
C ALA A 62 1.42 3.35 -3.57
N PHE A 63 2.72 3.10 -3.47
CA PHE A 63 3.42 2.20 -4.37
C PHE A 63 3.75 0.93 -3.62
N GLY A 64 3.83 -0.22 -4.28
CA GLY A 64 4.17 -1.49 -3.64
C GLY A 64 5.26 -2.24 -4.39
N TRP A 65 6.24 -2.74 -3.65
CA TRP A 65 7.27 -3.64 -4.15
C TRP A 65 7.36 -4.86 -3.25
N GLU A 66 7.19 -6.04 -3.81
CA GLU A 66 7.45 -7.29 -3.11
C GLU A 66 8.43 -8.15 -3.90
N GLY A 67 9.17 -8.99 -3.18
CA GLY A 67 10.05 -9.97 -3.81
C GLY A 67 10.57 -11.00 -2.83
N ALA A 68 11.26 -12.02 -3.36
CA ALA A 68 11.87 -13.07 -2.56
C ALA A 68 13.30 -13.43 -3.02
N SER A 69 14.13 -13.93 -2.09
CA SER A 69 15.57 -14.16 -2.30
C SER A 69 15.94 -15.30 -3.25
N LYS A 70 15.08 -16.32 -3.43
CA LYS A 70 15.38 -17.54 -4.23
C LYS A 70 14.51 -17.67 -5.49
N GLY A 71 14.46 -16.61 -6.32
CA GLY A 71 13.66 -16.64 -7.55
C GLY A 71 12.16 -16.77 -7.29
N GLY A 72 11.69 -16.26 -6.15
CA GLY A 72 10.26 -16.17 -5.88
C GLY A 72 9.64 -14.95 -6.56
N THR A 73 8.32 -14.92 -6.53
CA THR A 73 7.47 -13.92 -7.17
C THR A 73 7.85 -12.50 -6.77
N LYS A 74 7.90 -11.61 -7.77
CA LYS A 74 8.06 -10.16 -7.57
C LYS A 74 6.78 -9.44 -7.96
N THR A 75 6.50 -8.34 -7.27
CA THR A 75 5.35 -7.50 -7.59
C THR A 75 5.74 -6.03 -7.69
N LEU A 76 5.03 -5.33 -8.56
CA LEU A 76 5.03 -3.88 -8.69
C LEU A 76 3.59 -3.41 -8.61
N GLU A 77 3.30 -2.52 -7.68
CA GLU A 77 1.94 -2.08 -7.39
C GLU A 77 1.86 -0.55 -7.33
N VAL A 78 0.75 0.01 -7.82
CA VAL A 78 0.41 1.43 -7.71
C VAL A 78 -1.06 1.56 -7.33
N ASN A 79 -1.32 2.28 -6.24
CA ASN A 79 -2.66 2.49 -5.68
C ASN A 79 -2.92 3.99 -5.45
N PRO A 80 -3.37 4.75 -6.46
CA PRO A 80 -3.96 6.06 -6.22
C PRO A 80 -5.29 5.92 -5.45
N TYR A 81 -5.52 6.81 -4.49
CA TYR A 81 -6.74 6.82 -3.69
C TYR A 81 -7.17 8.24 -3.30
N ALA A 82 -8.45 8.36 -3.00
CA ALA A 82 -9.05 9.46 -2.26
C ALA A 82 -9.51 8.95 -0.89
N ARG A 83 -9.12 9.65 0.16
CA ARG A 83 -9.45 9.32 1.55
C ARG A 83 -10.55 10.23 2.05
N PHE A 84 -11.57 9.63 2.63
CA PHE A 84 -12.59 10.33 3.41
C PHE A 84 -12.51 9.90 4.87
N THR A 85 -12.18 10.84 5.74
CA THR A 85 -12.12 10.66 7.18
C THR A 85 -13.43 11.16 7.78
N PHE A 86 -14.16 10.27 8.44
CA PHE A 86 -15.50 10.54 8.95
C PHE A 86 -15.55 10.62 10.49
N VAL A 87 -14.50 10.15 11.17
CA VAL A 87 -14.30 10.35 12.61
C VAL A 87 -12.94 10.98 12.83
N HIS A 88 -12.93 12.12 13.50
CA HIS A 88 -11.73 12.79 13.98
C HIS A 88 -11.76 12.87 15.50
N THR A 89 -10.85 12.17 16.15
CA THR A 89 -10.61 12.26 17.59
C THR A 89 -9.17 12.70 17.82
N LYS A 90 -8.88 13.21 19.03
CA LYS A 90 -7.53 13.59 19.44
C LYS A 90 -6.45 12.53 19.16
N TYR A 91 -6.80 11.26 19.28
CA TYR A 91 -5.85 10.13 19.15
C TYR A 91 -6.12 9.22 17.96
N VAL A 92 -7.33 9.22 17.43
CA VAL A 92 -7.78 8.22 16.45
C VAL A 92 -8.59 8.90 15.37
N ASN A 93 -8.30 8.57 14.12
CA ASN A 93 -9.09 8.93 12.97
C ASN A 93 -9.59 7.65 12.29
N LEU A 94 -10.87 7.60 11.94
CA LEU A 94 -11.44 6.53 11.12
C LEU A 94 -11.74 7.07 9.73
N PHE A 95 -11.29 6.33 8.73
CA PHE A 95 -11.37 6.76 7.35
C PHE A 95 -11.67 5.60 6.40
N VAL A 96 -12.05 5.94 5.18
CA VAL A 96 -12.18 5.01 4.06
C VAL A 96 -11.41 5.56 2.86
N ASP A 97 -10.59 4.72 2.26
CA ASP A 97 -9.85 5.02 1.03
C ASP A 97 -10.57 4.41 -0.16
N GLY A 98 -11.18 5.25 -0.99
CA GLY A 98 -11.72 4.87 -2.29
C GLY A 98 -10.65 5.03 -3.35
N GLY A 99 -10.37 4.00 -4.14
CA GLY A 99 -9.28 4.07 -5.09
C GLY A 99 -9.24 3.00 -6.15
N PHE A 100 -8.19 3.09 -6.95
CA PHE A 100 -7.83 2.16 -8.00
C PHE A 100 -6.49 1.53 -7.66
N GLY A 101 -6.34 0.25 -7.95
CA GLY A 101 -5.10 -0.50 -7.76
C GLY A 101 -4.69 -1.18 -9.06
N TYR A 102 -3.42 -1.08 -9.38
CA TYR A 102 -2.77 -1.91 -10.40
C TYR A 102 -1.61 -2.65 -9.78
N LYS A 103 -1.54 -3.96 -9.97
CA LYS A 103 -0.44 -4.81 -9.54
C LYS A 103 0.02 -5.70 -10.68
N HIS A 104 1.29 -5.57 -11.05
CA HIS A 104 1.95 -6.49 -11.96
C HIS A 104 2.77 -7.50 -11.16
N THR A 105 2.58 -8.78 -11.43
CA THR A 105 3.22 -9.91 -10.74
C THR A 105 4.03 -10.71 -11.74
N TYR A 106 5.32 -10.90 -11.47
CA TYR A 106 6.21 -11.59 -12.40
C TYR A 106 7.21 -12.52 -11.69
N ASN A 107 7.44 -13.69 -12.30
CA ASN A 107 8.46 -14.68 -11.95
C ASN A 107 8.86 -15.52 -13.19
N GLN A 108 9.82 -16.43 -13.04
CA GLN A 108 10.17 -17.43 -14.05
C GLN A 108 8.96 -18.33 -14.38
N GLY A 109 8.18 -17.94 -15.40
CA GLY A 109 7.01 -18.68 -15.89
C GLY A 109 5.65 -18.17 -15.41
N TYR A 110 5.60 -17.12 -14.59
CA TYR A 110 4.34 -16.51 -14.13
C TYR A 110 4.37 -15.01 -14.42
N ASP A 111 3.38 -14.52 -15.16
CA ASP A 111 3.20 -13.12 -15.50
C ASP A 111 1.71 -12.81 -15.39
N ALA A 112 1.32 -11.90 -14.50
CA ALA A 112 -0.07 -11.57 -14.28
C ALA A 112 -0.29 -10.11 -13.90
N ASP A 113 -1.37 -9.55 -14.42
CA ASP A 113 -1.84 -8.20 -14.10
C ASP A 113 -3.12 -8.27 -13.27
N LEU A 114 -3.14 -7.53 -12.16
CA LEU A 114 -4.31 -7.36 -11.33
C LEU A 114 -4.74 -5.89 -11.33
N TRP A 115 -6.02 -5.69 -11.59
CA TRP A 115 -6.70 -4.41 -11.51
C TRP A 115 -7.73 -4.47 -10.39
N ALA A 116 -7.84 -3.42 -9.59
CA ALA A 116 -8.81 -3.32 -8.51
C ALA A 116 -9.43 -1.93 -8.47
N VAL A 117 -10.72 -1.85 -8.18
CA VAL A 117 -11.44 -0.60 -7.86
C VAL A 117 -12.29 -0.89 -6.64
N GLY A 118 -12.18 -0.07 -5.61
CA GLY A 118 -12.95 -0.28 -4.40
C GLY A 118 -12.62 0.68 -3.27
N ALA A 119 -13.10 0.31 -2.10
CA ALA A 119 -12.95 1.03 -0.86
C ALA A 119 -12.22 0.17 0.17
N ARG A 120 -11.30 0.78 0.92
CA ARG A 120 -10.56 0.15 2.02
C ARG A 120 -10.79 0.96 3.29
N PRO A 121 -11.51 0.42 4.30
CA PRO A 121 -11.62 1.08 5.58
C PRO A 121 -10.27 1.03 6.31
N GLY A 122 -10.00 2.07 7.10
CA GLY A 122 -8.76 2.16 7.85
C GLY A 122 -8.89 3.00 9.11
N VAL A 123 -7.88 2.82 9.97
CA VAL A 123 -7.72 3.53 11.24
C VAL A 123 -6.34 4.17 11.26
N ALA A 124 -6.29 5.44 11.65
CA ALA A 124 -5.06 6.15 11.93
C ALA A 124 -4.99 6.51 13.41
N VAL A 125 -3.93 6.08 14.08
CA VAL A 125 -3.61 6.41 15.47
C VAL A 125 -2.54 7.49 15.48
N ASN A 126 -2.88 8.68 15.96
CA ASN A 126 -1.98 9.81 16.04
C ASN A 126 -1.06 9.65 17.26
N LEU A 127 0.16 9.18 17.02
CA LEU A 127 1.18 8.99 18.06
C LEU A 127 1.73 10.33 18.54
N THR A 128 1.90 11.29 17.63
CA THR A 128 2.31 12.68 17.91
C THR A 128 1.61 13.63 16.93
N LYS A 129 1.87 14.95 17.02
CA LYS A 129 1.38 15.92 16.03
C LYS A 129 1.88 15.67 14.61
N LYS A 130 2.99 14.94 14.45
CA LYS A 130 3.62 14.68 13.14
C LYS A 130 3.61 13.21 12.77
N LEU A 131 3.53 12.29 13.73
CA LEU A 131 3.61 10.85 13.48
C LEU A 131 2.26 10.19 13.71
N SER A 132 1.78 9.47 12.69
CA SER A 132 0.56 8.66 12.76
C SER A 132 0.87 7.24 12.34
N PHE A 133 0.34 6.27 13.08
CA PHE A 133 0.31 4.87 12.68
C PHE A 133 -0.99 4.61 11.92
N VAL A 134 -0.91 4.04 10.73
CA VAL A 134 -2.06 3.84 9.85
C VAL A 134 -2.19 2.37 9.51
N SER A 135 -3.42 1.87 9.56
CA SER A 135 -3.74 0.50 9.19
C SER A 135 -5.01 0.45 8.38
N HIS A 136 -5.00 -0.37 7.32
CA HIS A 136 -6.17 -0.71 6.54
C HIS A 136 -6.55 -2.16 6.80
N VAL A 137 -7.85 -2.45 6.78
CA VAL A 137 -8.37 -3.79 7.00
C VAL A 137 -9.42 -4.09 5.94
N GLY A 138 -9.14 -5.09 5.11
CA GLY A 138 -10.08 -5.59 4.11
C GLY A 138 -10.27 -4.67 2.90
N PHE A 139 -11.15 -5.13 2.00
CA PHE A 139 -11.41 -4.50 0.71
C PHE A 139 -12.86 -4.74 0.29
N LEU A 140 -13.58 -3.67 -0.04
CA LEU A 140 -14.89 -3.74 -0.68
C LEU A 140 -14.78 -3.25 -2.11
N GLY A 141 -15.01 -4.11 -3.09
CA GLY A 141 -15.00 -3.65 -4.47
C GLY A 141 -14.93 -4.76 -5.49
N TRP A 142 -14.35 -4.43 -6.64
CA TRP A 142 -14.13 -5.33 -7.76
C TRP A 142 -12.64 -5.44 -8.04
N SER A 143 -12.20 -6.65 -8.39
CA SER A 143 -10.87 -6.89 -8.89
C SER A 143 -10.89 -7.88 -10.05
N GLN A 144 -9.89 -7.77 -10.92
CA GLN A 144 -9.68 -8.71 -12.02
C GLN A 144 -8.20 -9.01 -12.15
N SER A 145 -7.88 -10.30 -12.07
CA SER A 145 -6.56 -10.82 -12.40
C SER A 145 -6.58 -11.38 -13.82
N LYS A 146 -5.54 -11.11 -14.59
CA LYS A 146 -5.28 -11.69 -15.90
C LYS A 146 -3.91 -12.34 -15.87
N ASP A 147 -3.85 -13.64 -16.15
CA ASP A 147 -2.60 -14.33 -16.45
C ASP A 147 -2.22 -14.03 -17.91
N ASN A 148 -1.06 -13.43 -18.11
CA ASN A 148 -0.58 -12.99 -19.43
C ASN A 148 -0.03 -14.14 -20.28
N ASN A 149 0.36 -15.27 -19.67
CA ASN A 149 0.81 -16.45 -20.39
C ASN A 149 -0.38 -17.26 -20.94
N SER A 150 -1.42 -17.46 -20.12
CA SER A 150 -2.60 -18.25 -20.50
C SER A 150 -3.75 -17.41 -21.05
N ASN A 151 -3.68 -16.08 -20.95
CA ASN A 151 -4.76 -15.13 -21.25
C ASN A 151 -6.06 -15.36 -20.44
N LEU A 152 -5.99 -16.16 -19.38
CA LEU A 152 -7.13 -16.42 -18.49
C LEU A 152 -7.40 -15.19 -17.61
N LYS A 153 -8.69 -14.84 -17.49
CA LYS A 153 -9.17 -13.73 -16.66
C LYS A 153 -10.04 -14.26 -15.54
N THR A 154 -9.79 -13.80 -14.33
CA THR A 154 -10.60 -14.09 -13.15
C THR A 154 -11.05 -12.79 -12.51
N SER A 155 -12.35 -12.55 -12.47
CA SER A 155 -12.94 -11.39 -11.82
C SER A 155 -13.53 -11.78 -10.47
N ARG A 156 -13.38 -10.91 -9.48
CA ARG A 156 -13.94 -11.04 -8.13
C ARG A 156 -14.65 -9.74 -7.79
N TYR A 157 -15.74 -9.84 -7.05
CA TYR A 157 -16.43 -8.68 -6.48
C TYR A 157 -17.00 -9.06 -5.11
N GLY A 158 -17.09 -8.08 -4.22
CA GLY A 158 -17.67 -8.28 -2.91
C GLY A 158 -16.88 -7.59 -1.82
N LEU A 159 -17.19 -8.00 -0.60
CA LEU A 159 -16.52 -7.57 0.62
C LEU A 159 -15.56 -8.67 1.05
N ASP A 160 -14.27 -8.36 1.02
CA ASP A 160 -13.20 -9.20 1.55
C ASP A 160 -12.75 -8.65 2.91
N LEU A 161 -12.94 -9.46 3.95
CA LEU A 161 -12.54 -9.17 5.32
C LEU A 161 -11.59 -10.26 5.82
N ASP A 162 -10.75 -10.79 4.93
CA ASP A 162 -9.71 -11.71 5.35
C ASP A 162 -8.58 -10.97 6.11
N GLY A 163 -7.92 -11.68 7.02
CA GLY A 163 -6.80 -11.12 7.79
C GLY A 163 -5.52 -10.96 6.97
N ASN A 164 -5.53 -11.32 5.68
CA ASN A 164 -4.36 -11.18 4.81
C ASN A 164 -4.30 -9.78 4.19
N ASP A 165 -5.43 -9.09 4.07
CA ASP A 165 -5.54 -7.70 3.62
C ASP A 165 -5.41 -6.69 4.79
N ILE A 166 -4.45 -6.93 5.69
CA ILE A 166 -4.07 -5.98 6.74
C ILE A 166 -2.74 -5.33 6.38
N THR A 167 -2.72 -4.01 6.34
CA THR A 167 -1.49 -3.24 6.17
C THR A 167 -1.18 -2.42 7.41
N PHE A 168 0.11 -2.22 7.66
CA PHE A 168 0.60 -1.34 8.72
C PHE A 168 1.60 -0.36 8.12
N SER A 169 1.38 0.92 8.38
CA SER A 169 2.19 2.02 7.83
C SER A 169 2.45 3.08 8.89
N LEU A 170 3.57 3.78 8.76
CA LEU A 170 3.89 4.95 9.56
C LEU A 170 3.91 6.17 8.65
N TYR A 171 3.16 7.21 9.02
CA TYR A 171 3.10 8.47 8.29
C TYR A 171 3.77 9.59 9.09
N TYR A 172 4.49 10.42 8.37
CA TYR A 172 4.98 11.72 8.80
C TYR A 172 4.16 12.82 8.13
N ASN A 173 3.46 13.61 8.92
CA ASN A 173 2.65 14.75 8.52
C ASN A 173 3.50 16.02 8.69
N PHE A 174 3.58 16.84 7.63
CA PHE A 174 4.41 18.04 7.58
C PHE A 174 3.76 19.25 8.25
#